data_AF-A0A6M1M3V8-F1
#
_entry.id   AF-A0A6M1M3V8-F1
#
_cell.length_a   1.000
_cell.length_b   1.000
_cell.length_c   1.000
_cell.angle_alpha   90.00
_cell.angle_beta   90.00
_cell.angle_gamma   90.00
#
_symmetry.space_group_name_H-M   'P 1'
#
loop_
_entity.id
_entity.type
_entity.pdbx_description
1 polymer ?
#
loop_
_entity_poly.entity_id
_entity_poly.type
_entity_poly.pdbx_seq_one_letter_code
_entity_poly.pdbx_strand_id
1 'polypeptide(L)'
;MQIRVSGRYLLPGGAEHVCETRSLSLAAIEVLAPERGLLGDPVTLYLDDVGPVAGAIQTISADGFTLAVDVGPERLTRFAARLHWLADQASGRADQRSDPRIVPTHRTLEIRRADGRVLTGTIVDLSMTGAAIAATELPPVGEVVTLGKRRATVVRHLHAGFAATFRLPFRPETFGLHVVL
;
A
#
# COMPACT_ATOMS: atom_id res chain seq x y z
N MET A 1 -4.85 0.29 18.01
CA MET A 1 -4.94 -0.52 16.77
C MET A 1 -4.08 -1.76 16.94
N GLN A 2 -4.54 -2.93 16.52
CA GLN A 2 -3.69 -4.13 16.48
C GLN A 2 -2.81 -4.06 15.25
N ILE A 3 -1.53 -3.78 15.45
CA ILE A 3 -0.53 -3.72 14.40
C ILE A 3 0.80 -4.18 14.98
N ARG A 4 1.47 -5.05 14.23
CA ARG A 4 2.77 -5.59 14.57
C ARG A 4 3.84 -4.76 13.90
N VAL A 5 4.65 -4.09 14.72
CA VAL A 5 5.79 -3.29 14.28
C VAL A 5 7.01 -3.83 15.02
N SER A 6 8.03 -4.22 14.27
CA SER A 6 9.31 -4.64 14.83
C SER A 6 10.09 -3.42 15.34
N GLY A 7 10.93 -3.65 16.34
CA GLY A 7 11.79 -2.60 16.87
C GLY A 7 12.67 -3.08 18.00
N ARG A 8 13.17 -2.11 18.76
CA ARG A 8 13.99 -2.31 19.96
C ARG A 8 13.48 -1.43 21.10
N TYR A 9 13.79 -1.81 22.33
CA TYR A 9 13.53 -0.96 23.50
C TYR A 9 14.75 -0.87 24.39
N LEU A 10 14.88 0.28 25.04
CA LEU A 10 15.94 0.59 25.99
C LEU A 10 15.34 0.68 27.39
N LEU A 11 15.81 -0.18 28.29
CA LEU A 11 15.48 -0.15 29.72
C LEU A 11 16.37 0.86 30.47
N PRO A 12 16.03 1.26 31.72
CA PRO A 12 16.82 2.23 32.50
C PRO A 12 18.29 1.82 32.71
N GLY A 13 18.59 0.51 32.68
CA GLY A 13 19.95 -0.01 32.77
C GLY A 13 20.79 0.17 31.50
N GLY A 14 20.23 0.75 30.44
CA GLY A 14 20.90 0.93 29.14
C GLY A 14 20.94 -0.32 28.27
N ALA A 15 20.33 -1.42 28.73
CA ALA A 15 20.21 -2.64 27.95
C ALA A 15 19.17 -2.46 26.83
N GLU A 16 19.57 -2.80 25.61
CA GLU A 16 18.72 -2.75 24.43
C GLU A 16 18.30 -4.17 24.03
N HIS A 17 17.01 -4.35 23.79
CA HIS A 17 16.43 -5.64 23.44
C HIS A 17 15.49 -5.51 22.24
N VAL A 18 15.43 -6.56 21.42
CA VAL A 18 14.49 -6.62 20.29
C VAL A 18 13.07 -6.84 20.82
N CYS A 19 12.10 -6.15 20.22
CA CYS A 19 10.69 -6.29 20.55
C CYS A 19 9.80 -6.22 19.31
N GLU A 20 8.54 -6.61 19.49
CA GLU A 20 7.48 -6.37 18.52
C GLU A 20 6.27 -5.78 19.24
N THR A 21 5.52 -4.88 18.62
CA THR A 21 4.27 -4.38 19.21
C THR A 21 3.12 -5.37 18.98
N ARG A 22 2.25 -5.55 19.98
CA ARG A 22 0.95 -6.21 19.81
C ARG A 22 -0.14 -5.21 19.43
N SER A 23 -0.08 -4.02 20.03
CA SER A 23 -0.99 -2.93 19.71
C SER A 23 -0.32 -1.56 19.92
N LEU A 24 -0.74 -0.58 19.13
CA LEU A 24 -0.26 0.80 19.21
C LEU A 24 -1.44 1.77 19.29
N SER A 25 -1.29 2.78 20.15
CA SER A 25 -2.17 3.94 20.25
C SER A 25 -1.39 5.16 20.75
N LEU A 26 -2.02 6.33 20.75
CA LEU A 26 -1.41 7.56 21.28
C LEU A 26 -1.22 7.57 22.80
N ALA A 27 -1.99 6.74 23.52
CA ALA A 27 -1.95 6.69 24.98
C ALA A 27 -1.06 5.54 25.49
N ALA A 28 -1.14 4.38 24.84
CA ALA A 28 -0.45 3.19 25.27
C ALA A 28 0.00 2.30 24.10
N ILE A 29 1.11 1.60 24.31
CA ILE A 29 1.69 0.63 23.38
C ILE A 29 1.89 -0.69 24.11
N GLU A 30 1.32 -1.76 23.58
CA GLU A 30 1.56 -3.11 24.11
C GLU A 30 2.74 -3.73 23.36
N VAL A 31 3.77 -4.12 24.11
CA VAL A 31 5.06 -4.58 23.59
C VAL A 31 5.27 -6.04 23.98
N LEU A 32 5.58 -6.87 22.98
CA LEU A 32 6.14 -8.20 23.14
C LEU A 32 7.64 -8.07 23.35
N ALA A 33 8.12 -8.48 24.52
CA ALA A 33 9.47 -8.22 24.96
C ALA A 33 10.05 -9.45 25.69
N PRO A 34 11.27 -9.88 25.35
CA PRO A 34 11.90 -11.02 26.01
C PRO A 34 12.30 -10.71 27.46
N GLU A 35 12.62 -9.45 27.76
CA GLU A 35 13.02 -9.00 29.09
C GLU A 35 12.09 -7.88 29.58
N ARG A 36 11.50 -8.08 30.76
CA ARG A 36 10.59 -7.11 31.36
C ARG A 36 11.34 -6.17 32.31
N GLY A 37 11.06 -4.88 32.20
CA GLY A 37 11.40 -3.91 33.24
C GLY A 37 10.43 -4.00 34.43
N LEU A 38 10.56 -3.05 35.35
CA LEU A 38 9.65 -2.87 36.49
C LEU A 38 8.52 -1.89 36.17
N LEU A 39 7.45 -1.97 36.96
CA LEU A 39 6.33 -1.05 36.84
C LEU A 39 6.81 0.37 37.18
N GLY A 40 6.57 1.32 36.28
CA GLY A 40 7.04 2.70 36.37
C GLY A 40 8.39 2.97 35.70
N ASP A 41 9.11 1.93 35.23
CA ASP A 41 10.40 2.15 34.59
C ASP A 41 10.26 2.97 33.30
N PRO A 42 11.12 3.99 33.11
CA PRO A 42 11.17 4.71 31.84
C PRO A 42 11.77 3.82 30.75
N VAL A 43 11.11 3.80 29.60
CA VAL A 43 11.53 3.00 28.44
C VAL A 43 11.47 3.88 27.18
N THR A 44 12.48 3.73 26.33
CA THR A 44 12.45 4.30 24.98
C THR A 44 12.31 3.17 23.97
N LEU A 45 11.24 3.18 23.18
CA LEU A 45 11.03 2.29 22.04
C LEU A 45 11.63 2.92 20.79
N TYR A 46 12.36 2.15 19.99
CA TYR A 46 12.81 2.46 18.64
C TYR A 46 12.09 1.53 17.67
N LEU A 47 10.98 1.99 17.11
CA LEU A 47 10.12 1.22 16.21
C LEU A 47 10.46 1.55 14.76
N ASP A 48 10.72 0.55 13.92
CA ASP A 48 11.32 0.74 12.59
C ASP A 48 10.54 1.70 11.70
N ASP A 49 9.21 1.53 11.64
CA ASP A 49 8.33 2.36 10.81
C ASP A 49 7.66 3.50 11.58
N VAL A 50 7.90 3.68 12.87
CA VAL A 50 7.24 4.73 13.69
C VAL A 50 8.24 5.77 14.17
N GLY A 51 9.47 5.36 14.44
CA GLY A 51 10.49 6.16 15.11
C GLY A 51 10.46 6.01 16.63
N PRO A 52 11.21 6.87 17.35
CA PRO A 52 11.38 6.74 18.79
C PRO A 52 10.15 7.21 19.58
N VAL A 53 9.72 6.40 20.55
CA VAL A 53 8.62 6.73 21.47
C VAL A 53 9.09 6.50 22.90
N ALA A 54 8.99 7.54 23.73
CA ALA A 54 9.30 7.44 25.16
C ALA A 54 8.03 7.21 25.98
N GLY A 55 8.19 6.54 27.11
CA GLY A 55 7.10 6.25 28.02
C GLY A 55 7.56 5.57 29.30
N ALA A 56 6.60 5.13 30.11
CA ALA A 56 6.85 4.35 31.31
C ALA A 56 6.00 3.07 31.33
N ILE A 57 6.55 1.99 31.89
CA ILE A 57 5.84 0.72 31.99
C ILE A 57 4.64 0.89 32.95
N GLN A 58 3.43 0.68 32.43
CA GLN A 58 2.20 0.77 33.21
C GLN A 58 1.75 -0.60 33.72
N THR A 59 1.89 -1.64 32.91
CA THR A 59 1.52 -3.01 33.28
C THR A 59 2.52 -4.01 32.70
N ILE A 60 2.70 -5.13 33.39
CA ILE A 60 3.58 -6.22 32.98
C ILE A 60 2.70 -7.43 32.65
N SER A 61 3.01 -8.11 31.56
CA SER A 61 2.33 -9.34 31.13
C SER A 61 3.34 -10.50 31.04
N ALA A 62 2.86 -11.71 30.74
CA ALA A 62 3.73 -12.89 30.60
C ALA A 62 4.67 -12.76 29.39
N ASP A 63 4.23 -12.08 28.33
CA ASP A 63 4.95 -12.01 27.05
C ASP A 63 5.57 -10.61 26.80
N GLY A 64 5.55 -9.73 27.80
CA GLY A 64 6.09 -8.37 27.69
C GLY A 64 5.45 -7.38 28.65
N PHE A 65 5.09 -6.19 28.16
CA PHE A 65 4.56 -5.09 28.98
C PHE A 65 3.76 -4.07 28.16
N THR A 66 2.97 -3.25 28.85
CA THR A 66 2.30 -2.08 28.27
C THR A 66 3.02 -0.81 28.70
N LEU A 67 3.42 -0.01 27.70
CA LEU A 67 4.03 1.29 27.88
C LEU A 67 2.96 2.39 27.80
N ALA A 68 2.89 3.24 28.82
CA ALA A 68 2.16 4.51 28.72
C ALA A 68 3.04 5.53 27.99
N VAL A 69 2.52 6.11 26.90
CA VAL A 69 3.24 7.06 26.05
C VAL A 69 3.40 8.38 26.81
N ASP A 70 4.64 8.81 27.00
CA ASP A 70 4.98 10.06 27.68
C ASP A 70 5.92 10.89 26.80
N VAL A 71 5.32 11.69 25.92
CA VAL A 71 6.03 12.56 24.97
C VAL A 71 5.38 13.93 24.91
N GLY A 72 6.19 14.96 24.68
CA GLY A 72 5.69 16.34 24.52
C GLY A 72 4.75 16.51 23.30
N PRO A 73 3.96 17.59 23.27
CA PRO A 73 2.86 17.78 22.32
C PRO A 73 3.29 17.70 20.85
N GLU A 74 4.44 18.27 20.49
CA GLU A 74 4.95 18.19 19.12
C GLU A 74 5.30 16.76 18.69
N ARG A 75 5.90 15.98 19.60
CA ARG A 75 6.23 14.57 19.35
C ARG A 75 4.96 13.73 19.27
N LEU A 76 3.98 14.02 20.11
CA LEU A 76 2.67 13.36 20.08
C LEU A 76 1.96 13.58 18.74
N THR A 77 1.98 14.81 18.20
CA THR A 77 1.43 15.11 16.87
C THR A 77 2.11 14.34 15.75
N ARG A 78 3.46 14.24 15.77
CA ARG A 78 4.19 13.42 14.79
C ARG A 78 3.85 11.94 14.91
N PHE A 79 3.74 11.44 16.14
CA PHE A 79 3.35 10.06 16.40
C PHE A 79 1.93 9.78 15.91
N ALA A 80 0.98 10.72 16.11
CA ALA A 80 -0.38 10.63 15.60
C ALA A 80 -0.44 10.56 14.08
N ALA A 81 0.30 11.44 13.39
CA ALA A 81 0.38 11.42 11.94
C ALA A 81 0.94 10.09 11.42
N ARG A 82 1.94 9.52 12.12
CA ARG A 82 2.56 8.25 11.72
C ARG A 82 1.64 7.05 11.99
N LEU A 83 0.93 7.04 13.11
CA LEU A 83 -0.09 6.02 13.40
C LEU A 83 -1.25 6.08 12.40
N HIS A 84 -1.67 7.26 11.99
CA HIS A 84 -2.69 7.43 10.96
C HIS A 84 -2.22 6.84 9.62
N TRP A 85 -0.99 7.18 9.20
CA TRP A 85 -0.39 6.60 8.01
C TRP A 85 -0.29 5.07 8.10
N LEU A 86 0.17 4.51 9.22
CA LEU A 86 0.23 3.06 9.42
C LEU A 86 -1.16 2.40 9.43
N ALA A 87 -2.18 3.07 9.97
CA ALA A 87 -3.55 2.58 9.95
C ALA A 87 -4.11 2.54 8.53
N ASP A 88 -3.80 3.54 7.71
CA ASP A 88 -4.13 3.55 6.29
C ASP A 88 -3.41 2.42 5.53
N GLN A 89 -2.16 2.12 5.89
CA GLN A 89 -1.41 0.98 5.33
C GLN A 89 -2.02 -0.38 5.76
N ALA A 90 -2.20 -0.58 7.08
CA ALA A 90 -2.64 -1.85 7.67
C ALA A 90 -4.12 -2.19 7.40
N SER A 91 -4.98 -1.19 7.16
CA SER A 91 -6.37 -1.41 6.75
C SER A 91 -6.51 -1.88 5.30
N GLY A 92 -5.40 -2.18 4.61
CA GLY A 92 -5.39 -2.50 3.18
C GLY A 92 -5.72 -1.30 2.28
N ARG A 93 -5.74 -0.08 2.84
CA ARG A 93 -6.07 1.15 2.09
C ARG A 93 -4.88 1.70 1.30
N ALA A 94 -3.68 1.17 1.55
CA ALA A 94 -2.49 1.48 0.76
C ALA A 94 -2.11 0.41 -0.27
N ASP A 95 -2.74 -0.77 -0.27
CA ASP A 95 -2.48 -1.84 -1.25
C ASP A 95 -3.72 -2.24 -2.09
N GLN A 96 -4.76 -1.41 -2.06
CA GLN A 96 -5.86 -1.45 -3.03
C GLN A 96 -6.12 -0.06 -3.62
N ARG A 97 -5.14 0.44 -4.38
CA ARG A 97 -5.52 0.93 -5.71
C ARG A 97 -5.79 -0.30 -6.58
N SER A 98 -6.95 -0.92 -6.36
CA SER A 98 -7.75 -1.36 -7.49
C SER A 98 -7.87 -0.12 -8.35
N ASP A 99 -7.01 0.05 -9.35
CA ASP A 99 -7.10 1.17 -10.28
C ASP A 99 -8.58 1.32 -10.62
N PRO A 100 -9.23 2.45 -10.27
CA PRO A 100 -10.66 2.60 -10.49
C PRO A 100 -10.92 2.28 -11.96
N ARG A 101 -11.65 1.19 -12.19
CA ARG A 101 -11.95 0.73 -13.53
C ARG A 101 -13.11 1.57 -14.03
N ILE A 102 -12.79 2.48 -14.94
CA ILE A 102 -13.78 3.31 -15.59
C ILE A 102 -14.15 2.71 -16.94
N VAL A 103 -15.35 3.03 -17.41
CA VAL A 103 -15.71 2.86 -18.81
C VAL A 103 -15.65 4.25 -19.45
N PRO A 104 -14.65 4.56 -20.29
CA PRO A 104 -14.55 5.88 -20.89
C PRO A 104 -15.71 6.13 -21.86
N THR A 105 -16.02 7.41 -22.10
CA THR A 105 -17.08 7.82 -23.04
C THR A 105 -16.77 7.36 -24.46
N HIS A 106 -15.50 7.41 -24.87
CA HIS A 106 -15.03 6.90 -26.16
C HIS A 106 -14.41 5.52 -26.00
N ARG A 107 -15.19 4.49 -26.37
CA ARG A 107 -14.82 3.09 -26.16
C ARG A 107 -14.18 2.43 -27.37
N THR A 108 -14.43 2.91 -28.59
CA THR A 108 -13.85 2.33 -29.80
C THR A 108 -12.41 2.78 -29.98
N LEU A 109 -11.50 1.85 -30.30
CA LEU A 109 -10.11 2.15 -30.59
C LEU A 109 -9.56 1.28 -31.73
N GLU A 110 -8.46 1.75 -32.33
CA GLU A 110 -7.60 0.94 -33.18
C GLU A 110 -6.55 0.21 -32.34
N ILE A 111 -6.30 -1.06 -32.64
CA ILE A 111 -5.25 -1.88 -32.05
C ILE A 111 -4.22 -2.14 -33.16
N ARG A 112 -3.04 -1.54 -33.05
CA ARG A 112 -1.92 -1.79 -33.96
C ARG A 112 -1.00 -2.85 -33.38
N ARG A 113 -0.78 -3.93 -34.14
CA ARG A 113 0.11 -5.04 -33.80
C ARG A 113 1.53 -4.79 -34.31
N ALA A 114 2.49 -5.57 -33.83
CA ALA A 114 3.90 -5.44 -34.23
C ALA A 114 4.14 -5.83 -35.71
N ASP A 115 3.28 -6.67 -36.27
CA ASP A 115 3.30 -7.09 -37.68
C ASP A 115 2.72 -6.04 -38.65
N GLY A 116 2.28 -4.88 -38.13
CA GLY A 116 1.69 -3.79 -38.91
C GLY A 116 0.18 -3.93 -39.14
N ARG A 117 -0.46 -5.02 -38.71
CA ARG A 117 -1.92 -5.17 -38.81
C ARG A 117 -2.63 -4.21 -37.86
N VAL A 118 -3.77 -3.73 -38.32
CA VAL A 118 -4.65 -2.83 -37.57
C VAL A 118 -6.00 -3.51 -37.39
N LEU A 119 -6.41 -3.63 -36.13
CA LEU A 119 -7.68 -4.21 -35.72
C LEU A 119 -8.53 -3.14 -35.04
N THR A 120 -9.83 -3.34 -35.03
CA THR A 120 -10.74 -2.51 -34.21
C THR A 120 -11.08 -3.25 -32.94
N GLY A 121 -11.11 -2.53 -31.81
CA GLY A 121 -11.55 -3.07 -30.53
C GLY A 121 -12.36 -2.07 -29.72
N THR A 122 -12.95 -2.57 -28.64
CA THR A 122 -13.80 -1.80 -27.73
C THR A 122 -13.29 -1.91 -26.30
N ILE A 123 -13.12 -0.79 -25.62
CA ILE A 123 -12.76 -0.74 -24.19
C ILE A 123 -13.93 -1.31 -23.38
N VAL A 124 -13.70 -2.43 -22.71
CA VAL A 124 -14.63 -3.03 -21.73
C VAL A 124 -14.50 -2.26 -20.43
N ASP A 125 -13.28 -2.17 -19.91
CA ASP A 125 -12.91 -1.37 -18.75
C ASP A 125 -11.49 -0.84 -18.89
N LEU A 126 -11.22 0.28 -18.23
CA LEU A 126 -9.94 0.96 -18.24
C LEU A 126 -9.49 1.27 -16.82
N SER A 127 -8.23 1.00 -16.53
CA SER A 127 -7.54 1.30 -15.28
C SER A 127 -6.38 2.27 -15.57
N MET A 128 -5.71 2.84 -14.55
CA MET A 128 -4.55 3.69 -14.82
C MET A 128 -3.39 2.89 -15.43
N THR A 129 -3.24 1.62 -15.06
CA THR A 129 -2.14 0.75 -15.49
C THR A 129 -2.50 -0.18 -16.64
N GLY A 130 -3.78 -0.40 -16.96
CA GLY A 130 -4.17 -1.34 -18.00
C GLY A 130 -5.57 -1.13 -18.57
N ALA A 131 -5.94 -2.00 -19.52
CA ALA A 131 -7.23 -2.00 -20.17
C ALA A 131 -7.70 -3.43 -20.45
N ALA A 132 -9.01 -3.65 -20.33
CA ALA A 132 -9.69 -4.80 -20.91
C ALA A 132 -10.30 -4.40 -22.25
N ILE A 133 -9.90 -5.06 -23.33
CA ILE A 133 -10.30 -4.74 -24.70
C ILE A 133 -11.07 -5.92 -25.27
N ALA A 134 -12.28 -5.68 -25.75
CA ALA A 134 -13.04 -6.62 -26.55
C ALA A 134 -12.61 -6.52 -28.01
N ALA A 135 -12.26 -7.65 -28.62
CA ALA A 135 -11.82 -7.73 -30.02
C ALA A 135 -12.04 -9.15 -30.55
N THR A 136 -12.29 -9.28 -31.86
CA THR A 136 -12.51 -10.58 -32.51
C THR A 136 -11.20 -11.37 -32.67
N GLU A 137 -10.11 -10.68 -32.97
CA GLU A 137 -8.78 -11.27 -33.08
C GLU A 137 -8.00 -11.01 -31.78
N LEU A 138 -7.38 -12.05 -31.24
CA LEU A 138 -6.66 -12.03 -29.98
C LEU A 138 -5.15 -12.02 -30.21
N PRO A 139 -4.45 -10.90 -29.98
CA PRO A 139 -2.99 -10.90 -29.97
C PRO A 139 -2.47 -11.88 -28.90
N PRO A 140 -1.41 -12.66 -29.19
CA PRO A 140 -0.72 -13.50 -28.22
C PRO A 140 -0.40 -12.80 -26.90
N VAL A 141 -0.48 -13.55 -25.79
CA VAL A 141 0.01 -13.08 -24.49
C VAL A 141 1.51 -12.80 -24.59
N GLY A 142 1.95 -11.67 -24.03
CA GLY A 142 3.31 -11.14 -24.15
C GLY A 142 3.53 -10.24 -25.38
N GLU A 143 2.61 -10.19 -26.34
CA GLU A 143 2.75 -9.31 -27.50
C GLU A 143 2.61 -7.83 -27.09
N VAL A 144 3.50 -7.00 -27.64
CA VAL A 144 3.41 -5.54 -27.51
C VAL A 144 2.52 -4.98 -28.61
N VAL A 145 1.43 -4.34 -28.21
CA VAL A 145 0.45 -3.71 -29.09
C VAL A 145 0.36 -2.22 -28.82
N THR A 146 -0.22 -1.47 -29.75
CA THR A 146 -0.58 -0.06 -29.54
C THR A 146 -2.10 0.06 -29.54
N LEU A 147 -2.67 0.45 -28.40
CA LEU A 147 -4.09 0.72 -28.20
C LEU A 147 -4.31 2.22 -28.43
N GLY A 148 -4.89 2.59 -29.58
CA GLY A 148 -4.97 3.97 -30.04
C GLY A 148 -3.58 4.57 -30.25
N LYS A 149 -3.13 5.41 -29.32
CA LYS A 149 -1.80 6.02 -29.26
C LYS A 149 -0.93 5.44 -28.14
N ARG A 150 -1.47 4.59 -27.27
CA ARG A 150 -0.76 4.06 -26.08
C ARG A 150 -0.20 2.66 -26.31
N ARG A 151 1.10 2.49 -26.04
CA ARG A 151 1.74 1.17 -26.06
C ARG A 151 1.35 0.34 -24.83
N ALA A 152 1.02 -0.91 -25.04
CA ALA A 152 0.64 -1.87 -24.01
C ALA A 152 1.19 -3.27 -24.32
N THR A 153 1.24 -4.13 -23.31
CA THR A 153 1.60 -5.55 -23.44
C THR A 153 0.40 -6.40 -23.07
N VAL A 154 0.07 -7.38 -23.90
CA VAL A 154 -1.03 -8.32 -23.63
C VAL A 154 -0.63 -9.22 -22.47
N VAL A 155 -1.41 -9.26 -21.40
CA VAL A 155 -1.07 -10.02 -20.18
C VAL A 155 -1.90 -11.29 -20.00
N ARG A 156 -3.10 -11.36 -20.59
CA ARG A 156 -3.95 -12.55 -20.61
C ARG A 156 -5.10 -12.38 -21.60
N HIS A 157 -5.69 -13.49 -22.04
CA HIS A 157 -6.94 -13.49 -22.80
C HIS A 157 -8.16 -13.48 -21.89
N LEU A 158 -9.26 -12.96 -22.43
CA LEU A 158 -10.58 -12.88 -21.83
C LEU A 158 -11.58 -13.61 -22.74
N HIS A 159 -12.77 -13.90 -22.23
CA HIS A 159 -13.80 -14.58 -23.02
C HIS A 159 -14.16 -13.83 -24.32
N ALA A 160 -14.18 -12.49 -24.27
CA ALA A 160 -14.57 -11.64 -25.41
C ALA A 160 -13.42 -10.75 -25.92
N GLY A 161 -12.17 -11.05 -25.58
CA GLY A 161 -11.06 -10.13 -25.88
C GLY A 161 -9.78 -10.44 -25.09
N PHE A 162 -9.04 -9.41 -24.69
CA PHE A 162 -7.80 -9.55 -23.94
C PHE A 162 -7.60 -8.41 -22.93
N ALA A 163 -6.77 -8.68 -21.92
CA ALA A 163 -6.30 -7.65 -21.00
C ALA A 163 -4.88 -7.25 -21.38
N ALA A 164 -4.59 -5.95 -21.30
CA ALA A 164 -3.28 -5.39 -21.60
C ALA A 164 -2.84 -4.39 -20.52
N THR A 165 -1.54 -4.36 -20.25
CA THR A 165 -0.90 -3.43 -19.32
C THR A 165 -0.18 -2.34 -20.11
N PHE A 166 -0.44 -1.08 -19.80
CA PHE A 166 0.23 0.05 -20.44
C PHE A 166 1.71 0.06 -20.09
N ARG A 167 2.54 0.35 -21.10
CA ARG A 167 3.99 0.57 -20.88
C ARG A 167 4.25 1.81 -20.02
N LEU A 168 3.42 2.84 -20.18
CA LEU A 168 3.43 4.04 -19.35
C LEU A 168 2.05 4.21 -18.72
N PRO A 169 1.89 4.05 -17.39
CA PRO A 169 0.61 4.25 -16.72
C PRO A 169 0.04 5.68 -16.91
N PHE A 170 -1.27 5.83 -16.72
CA PHE A 170 -1.88 7.15 -16.60
C PHE A 170 -1.43 7.84 -15.32
N ARG A 171 -1.33 9.17 -15.37
CA ARG A 171 -1.17 9.97 -14.16
C ARG A 171 -2.56 10.24 -13.57
N PRO A 172 -2.70 10.37 -12.24
CA PRO A 172 -3.99 10.61 -11.60
C PRO A 172 -4.73 11.83 -12.18
N GLU A 173 -3.99 12.87 -12.57
CA GLU A 173 -4.56 14.13 -13.07
C GLU A 173 -5.11 14.02 -14.51
N THR A 174 -4.72 12.97 -15.24
CA THR A 174 -5.11 12.75 -16.65
C THR A 174 -6.04 11.55 -16.85
N PHE A 175 -6.42 10.87 -15.76
CA PHE A 175 -7.29 9.70 -15.79
C PHE A 175 -8.74 10.05 -15.44
N GLY A 176 -9.69 9.78 -16.33
CA GLY A 176 -11.11 10.06 -16.12
C GLY A 176 -11.97 9.61 -17.31
N LEU A 177 -13.29 9.79 -17.22
CA LEU A 177 -14.26 9.28 -18.22
C LEU A 177 -14.01 9.81 -19.65
N HIS A 178 -13.35 10.96 -19.78
CA HIS A 178 -13.05 11.59 -21.08
C HIS A 178 -11.71 11.15 -21.69
N VAL A 179 -11.03 10.15 -21.12
CA VAL A 179 -9.77 9.67 -21.68
C VAL A 179 -10.00 9.01 -23.03
N VAL A 180 -9.04 9.23 -23.94
CA VAL A 180 -8.95 8.59 -25.25
C VAL A 180 -7.60 7.88 -25.33
N LEU A 181 -7.60 6.63 -25.79
CA LEU A 181 -6.38 5.84 -25.94
C LEU A 181 -5.58 6.24 -27.17
#